data_AF-A0A849C4Q7-F1
#
_entry.id   AF-A0A849C4Q7-F1
#
_cell.length_a   1.000
_cell.length_b   1.000
_cell.length_c   1.000
_cell.angle_alpha   90.00
_cell.angle_beta   90.00
_cell.angle_gamma   90.00
#
_symmetry.space_group_name_H-M   'P 1'
#
loop_
_entity.id
_entity.type
_entity.pdbx_description
1 polymer ?
#
loop_
_entity_poly.entity_id
_entity_poly.type
_entity_poly.pdbx_seq_one_letter_code
_entity_poly.pdbx_strand_id
1 'polypeptide(L)'
;MIIDTHVHPTNLVDEAWRHTGEPFTGERTLKMMDGPFWLNGKPRRVDVSCIMPPPGNTAWREGNRSGREGIRDYQAYVTSLVQNYPDRFVGNFIYNPRFGPENGAAELAFHVREHGYKMMKLHANMHSYRPDRALDWLRPALRVCDELGVTVLIHTGDGPYSIPTQFYPIIREFPGVNFILGHFGIQTGGVYCFEAFWMIQDSVNVIGESGWLLQSRIVEFAKEMKKSKMVFGTDSPPNEPGMWARELEVLCHEPPQGLNLSEDDLEGYLGNNMAKLLGLHPTPPPKDKAEAEAYLRGEVPQASATNSHADHYSDYTPSAWAEEAALDAAGK
;
A
#
# COMPACT_ATOMS: atom_id res chain seq x y z
N MET A 1 -5.10 -11.97 7.33
CA MET A 1 -5.92 -10.83 6.93
C MET A 1 -5.52 -10.38 5.55
N ILE A 2 -6.38 -9.62 4.87
CA ILE A 2 -6.03 -8.92 3.63
C ILE A 2 -5.94 -7.42 3.92
N ILE A 3 -4.80 -6.82 3.59
CA ILE A 3 -4.57 -5.37 3.67
C ILE A 3 -4.32 -4.83 2.28
N ASP A 4 -5.22 -3.98 1.80
CA ASP A 4 -5.02 -3.27 0.54
C ASP A 4 -4.25 -1.98 0.78
N THR A 5 -3.03 -1.90 0.26
CA THR A 5 -2.11 -0.77 0.45
C THR A 5 -2.49 0.49 -0.35
N HIS A 6 -3.37 0.37 -1.34
CA HIS A 6 -3.51 1.42 -2.37
C HIS A 6 -4.96 1.62 -2.83
N VAL A 7 -5.69 2.49 -2.13
CA VAL A 7 -7.12 2.75 -2.40
C VAL A 7 -7.43 4.25 -2.40
N HIS A 8 -8.21 4.70 -3.38
CA HIS A 8 -8.54 6.10 -3.62
C HIS A 8 -10.05 6.43 -3.45
N PRO A 9 -10.58 6.49 -2.21
CA PRO A 9 -11.94 6.97 -2.00
C PRO A 9 -12.05 8.48 -2.24
N THR A 10 -13.19 8.93 -2.74
CA THR A 10 -13.46 10.34 -3.01
C THR A 10 -14.95 10.67 -2.93
N ASN A 11 -15.26 11.87 -2.41
CA ASN A 11 -16.58 12.49 -2.47
C ASN A 11 -16.71 13.48 -3.63
N LEU A 12 -15.66 13.66 -4.43
CA LEU A 12 -15.62 14.45 -5.65
C LEU A 12 -15.50 13.53 -6.86
N VAL A 13 -15.98 13.97 -8.02
CA VAL A 13 -15.72 13.29 -9.28
C VAL A 13 -14.23 13.42 -9.59
N ASP A 14 -13.54 12.29 -9.72
CA ASP A 14 -12.12 12.30 -10.05
C ASP A 14 -11.91 12.46 -11.55
N GLU A 15 -11.28 13.56 -11.91
CA GLU A 15 -10.98 13.90 -13.30
C GLU A 15 -9.78 13.11 -13.87
N ALA A 16 -8.86 12.61 -13.01
CA ALA A 16 -7.65 11.91 -13.47
C ALA A 16 -7.99 10.59 -14.17
N TRP A 17 -9.00 9.86 -13.69
CA TRP A 17 -9.44 8.61 -14.29
C TRP A 17 -10.50 8.81 -15.39
N ARG A 18 -10.82 10.05 -15.76
CA ARG A 18 -11.85 10.41 -16.75
C ARG A 18 -13.20 9.71 -16.52
N HIS A 19 -13.47 9.30 -15.28
CA HIS A 19 -14.76 8.73 -14.92
C HIS A 19 -15.74 9.89 -14.78
N THR A 20 -16.54 10.15 -15.80
CA THR A 20 -17.73 11.02 -15.71
C THR A 20 -18.86 10.37 -14.89
N GLY A 21 -18.51 9.49 -13.95
CA GLY A 21 -19.41 8.69 -13.14
C GLY A 21 -19.50 9.18 -11.71
N GLU A 22 -20.26 8.46 -10.89
CA GLU A 22 -20.43 8.79 -9.48
C GLU A 22 -19.12 8.64 -8.69
N PRO A 23 -18.84 9.52 -7.71
CA PRO A 23 -17.67 9.41 -6.83
C PRO A 23 -17.56 8.04 -6.17
N PHE A 24 -16.35 7.50 -6.06
CA PHE A 24 -16.09 6.28 -5.33
C PHE A 24 -15.99 6.58 -3.83
N THR A 25 -17.15 6.79 -3.20
CA THR A 25 -17.24 7.20 -1.78
C THR A 25 -16.74 6.12 -0.82
N GLY A 26 -16.51 6.48 0.43
CA GLY A 26 -16.14 5.55 1.49
C GLY A 26 -17.14 4.40 1.67
N GLU A 27 -18.45 4.64 1.50
CA GLU A 27 -19.47 3.58 1.54
C GLU A 27 -19.30 2.58 0.39
N ARG A 28 -18.96 3.06 -0.81
CA ARG A 28 -18.65 2.19 -1.96
C ARG A 28 -17.35 1.44 -1.75
N THR A 29 -16.35 2.08 -1.12
CA THR A 29 -15.10 1.42 -0.72
C THR A 29 -15.36 0.30 0.29
N LEU A 30 -16.10 0.54 1.37
CA LEU A 30 -16.47 -0.48 2.35
C LEU A 30 -17.24 -1.64 1.70
N LYS A 31 -18.23 -1.33 0.87
CA LYS A 31 -19.00 -2.34 0.13
C LYS A 31 -18.10 -3.20 -0.77
N MET A 32 -17.12 -2.60 -1.44
CA MET A 32 -16.13 -3.33 -2.21
C MET A 32 -15.30 -4.23 -1.30
N MET A 33 -14.73 -3.68 -0.22
CA MET A 33 -13.89 -4.42 0.72
C MET A 33 -14.57 -5.66 1.30
N ASP A 34 -15.88 -5.59 1.58
CA ASP A 34 -16.62 -6.67 2.24
C ASP A 34 -16.76 -7.95 1.38
N GLY A 35 -16.46 -7.90 0.08
CA GLY A 35 -16.39 -9.07 -0.81
C GLY A 35 -17.74 -9.80 -1.00
N PRO A 36 -17.77 -11.15 -1.05
CA PRO A 36 -16.65 -12.07 -0.83
C PRO A 36 -15.75 -12.24 -2.05
N PHE A 37 -14.45 -12.33 -1.81
CA PHE A 37 -13.42 -12.72 -2.79
C PHE A 37 -13.02 -14.18 -2.57
N TRP A 38 -12.98 -14.98 -3.61
CA TRP A 38 -12.63 -16.40 -3.49
C TRP A 38 -11.13 -16.59 -3.68
N LEU A 39 -10.44 -17.10 -2.67
CA LEU A 39 -9.00 -17.41 -2.70
C LEU A 39 -8.79 -18.81 -2.12
N ASN A 40 -8.13 -19.69 -2.88
CA ASN A 40 -7.94 -21.11 -2.62
C ASN A 40 -9.23 -21.82 -2.16
N GLY A 41 -10.37 -21.46 -2.78
CA GLY A 41 -11.69 -22.02 -2.45
C GLY A 41 -12.31 -21.51 -1.13
N LYS A 42 -11.71 -20.50 -0.49
CA LYS A 42 -12.16 -19.89 0.77
C LYS A 42 -12.67 -18.47 0.49
N PRO A 43 -13.87 -18.09 0.99
CA PRO A 43 -14.37 -16.72 0.82
C PRO A 43 -13.64 -15.77 1.78
N ARG A 44 -13.17 -14.64 1.27
CA ARG A 44 -12.37 -13.64 1.99
C ARG A 44 -12.96 -12.23 1.78
N ARG A 45 -12.47 -11.26 2.55
CA ARG A 45 -12.74 -9.83 2.40
C ARG A 45 -11.44 -9.05 2.58
N VAL A 46 -11.41 -7.80 2.14
CA VAL A 46 -10.37 -6.85 2.55
C VAL A 46 -10.69 -6.37 3.96
N ASP A 47 -9.78 -6.64 4.89
CA ASP A 47 -9.96 -6.30 6.30
C ASP A 47 -9.65 -4.83 6.54
N VAL A 48 -8.50 -4.38 6.02
CA VAL A 48 -7.98 -3.02 6.15
C VAL A 48 -7.61 -2.44 4.79
N SER A 49 -7.92 -1.16 4.55
CA SER A 49 -7.43 -0.43 3.39
C SER A 49 -6.64 0.80 3.81
N CYS A 50 -5.48 0.99 3.18
CA CYS A 50 -4.69 2.21 3.27
C CYS A 50 -5.25 3.21 2.26
N ILE A 51 -6.01 4.18 2.76
CA ILE A 51 -6.78 5.10 1.92
C ILE A 51 -6.08 6.44 1.77
N MET A 52 -6.20 7.01 0.58
CA MET A 52 -5.62 8.31 0.23
C MET A 52 -6.49 9.03 -0.80
N PRO A 53 -6.45 10.37 -0.89
CA PRO A 53 -7.23 11.06 -1.91
C PRO A 53 -6.80 10.57 -3.30
N PRO A 54 -7.63 10.68 -4.34
CA PRO A 54 -7.14 10.43 -5.68
C PRO A 54 -6.09 11.49 -6.08
N PRO A 55 -4.96 11.11 -6.69
CA PRO A 55 -3.87 12.03 -6.98
C PRO A 55 -4.30 13.25 -7.80
N GLY A 56 -5.26 13.09 -8.73
CA GLY A 56 -5.84 14.17 -9.52
C GLY A 56 -6.48 15.29 -8.69
N ASN A 57 -7.09 14.93 -7.55
CA ASN A 57 -7.73 15.86 -6.62
C ASN A 57 -6.71 16.60 -5.73
N THR A 58 -5.45 16.17 -5.74
CA THR A 58 -4.37 16.78 -4.95
C THR A 58 -3.47 17.70 -5.77
N ALA A 59 -3.69 17.79 -7.08
CA ALA A 59 -3.03 18.77 -7.92
C ALA A 59 -3.55 20.18 -7.59
N TRP A 60 -2.64 21.15 -7.48
CA TRP A 60 -3.05 22.54 -7.28
C TRP A 60 -3.69 23.08 -8.56
N ARG A 61 -4.79 23.81 -8.41
CA ARG A 61 -5.53 24.48 -9.49
C ARG A 61 -5.73 25.94 -9.13
N GLU A 62 -5.88 26.78 -10.15
CA GLU A 62 -6.21 28.18 -9.95
C GLU A 62 -7.52 28.31 -9.13
N GLY A 63 -7.47 29.12 -8.07
CA GLY A 63 -8.56 29.28 -7.11
C GLY A 63 -8.47 28.39 -5.87
N ASN A 64 -7.64 27.34 -5.86
CA ASN A 64 -7.42 26.54 -4.66
C ASN A 64 -6.62 27.32 -3.62
N ARG A 65 -6.93 27.11 -2.34
CA ARG A 65 -6.07 27.55 -1.24
C ARG A 65 -4.68 26.90 -1.37
N SER A 66 -3.65 27.61 -0.90
CA SER A 66 -2.27 27.15 -0.95
C SER A 66 -1.76 26.79 0.46
N GLY A 67 -0.52 26.34 0.55
CA GLY A 67 0.10 26.03 1.83
C GLY A 67 -0.62 24.92 2.60
N ARG A 68 -0.58 25.02 3.93
CA ARG A 68 -1.19 24.04 4.84
C ARG A 68 -2.71 23.95 4.70
N GLU A 69 -3.38 25.06 4.41
CA GLU A 69 -4.84 25.08 4.26
C GLU A 69 -5.30 24.28 3.03
N GLY A 70 -4.63 24.47 1.89
CA GLY A 70 -4.93 23.70 0.69
C GLY A 70 -4.63 22.20 0.84
N ILE A 71 -3.60 21.86 1.63
CA ILE A 71 -3.32 20.46 1.98
C ILE A 71 -4.45 19.85 2.80
N ARG A 72 -4.93 20.57 3.82
CA ARG A 72 -6.06 20.12 4.64
C ARG A 72 -7.32 19.92 3.81
N ASP A 73 -7.57 20.77 2.83
CA ASP A 73 -8.73 20.66 1.95
C ASP A 73 -8.76 19.32 1.20
N TYR A 74 -7.67 18.95 0.52
CA TYR A 74 -7.67 17.71 -0.26
C TYR A 74 -7.57 16.46 0.62
N GLN A 75 -7.08 16.56 1.86
CA GLN A 75 -7.03 15.44 2.82
C GLN A 75 -8.32 15.25 3.62
N ALA A 76 -9.18 16.26 3.70
CA ALA A 76 -10.30 16.31 4.65
C ALA A 76 -11.24 15.10 4.57
N TYR A 77 -11.59 14.68 3.35
CA TYR A 77 -12.50 13.55 3.18
C TYR A 77 -11.89 12.22 3.64
N VAL A 78 -10.62 11.97 3.31
CA VAL A 78 -9.93 10.76 3.78
C VAL A 78 -9.76 10.78 5.30
N THR A 79 -9.44 11.93 5.87
CA THR A 79 -9.33 12.09 7.32
C THR A 79 -10.66 11.75 8.01
N SER A 80 -11.79 12.22 7.47
CA SER A 80 -13.10 11.89 8.04
C SER A 80 -13.43 10.41 7.95
N LEU A 81 -13.03 9.72 6.87
CA LEU A 81 -13.19 8.27 6.76
C LEU A 81 -12.34 7.51 7.78
N VAL A 82 -11.07 7.89 7.97
CA VAL A 82 -10.19 7.29 9.00
C VAL A 82 -10.78 7.48 10.40
N GLN A 83 -11.37 8.62 10.70
CA GLN A 83 -11.98 8.90 12.01
C GLN A 83 -13.30 8.16 12.22
N ASN A 84 -14.12 8.01 11.18
CA ASN A 84 -15.43 7.36 11.27
C ASN A 84 -15.34 5.83 11.21
N TYR A 85 -14.32 5.27 10.55
CA TYR A 85 -14.11 3.83 10.39
C TYR A 85 -12.65 3.44 10.75
N PRO A 86 -12.20 3.73 11.98
CA PRO A 86 -10.81 3.55 12.39
C PRO A 86 -10.35 2.08 12.42
N ASP A 87 -11.30 1.14 12.45
CA ASP A 87 -11.07 -0.30 12.38
C ASP A 87 -10.84 -0.80 10.95
N ARG A 88 -11.33 -0.07 9.93
CA ARG A 88 -11.25 -0.46 8.51
C ARG A 88 -10.20 0.31 7.72
N PHE A 89 -9.87 1.53 8.14
CA PHE A 89 -9.05 2.43 7.34
C PHE A 89 -7.79 2.90 8.05
N VAL A 90 -6.68 2.88 7.31
CA VAL A 90 -5.41 3.51 7.69
C VAL A 90 -5.17 4.68 6.75
N GLY A 91 -4.85 5.85 7.31
CA GLY A 91 -4.56 7.04 6.52
C GLY A 91 -3.21 6.96 5.81
N ASN A 92 -3.22 7.21 4.50
CA ASN A 92 -2.04 7.38 3.66
C ASN A 92 -2.00 8.81 3.10
N PHE A 93 -1.08 9.62 3.61
CA PHE A 93 -0.99 11.05 3.32
C PHE A 93 -0.43 11.29 1.92
N ILE A 94 -1.23 11.79 0.97
CA ILE A 94 -0.65 12.35 -0.27
C ILE A 94 0.15 13.61 0.00
N TYR A 95 1.45 13.53 -0.28
CA TYR A 95 2.36 14.65 -0.23
C TYR A 95 2.52 15.30 -1.61
N ASN A 96 2.11 16.56 -1.71
CA ASN A 96 2.36 17.39 -2.88
C ASN A 96 3.34 18.54 -2.52
N PRO A 97 4.61 18.49 -2.96
CA PRO A 97 5.60 19.52 -2.62
C PRO A 97 5.25 20.91 -3.19
N ARG A 98 4.32 21.00 -4.14
CA ARG A 98 3.86 22.28 -4.73
C ARG A 98 3.11 23.17 -3.74
N PHE A 99 2.60 22.61 -2.64
CA PHE A 99 2.02 23.37 -1.54
C PHE A 99 3.09 23.90 -0.56
N GLY A 100 4.37 23.71 -0.86
CA GLY A 100 5.51 24.10 -0.04
C GLY A 100 6.06 22.90 0.73
N PRO A 101 7.34 22.52 0.55
CA PRO A 101 7.88 21.32 1.17
C PRO A 101 7.76 21.28 2.71
N GLU A 102 8.07 22.40 3.37
CA GLU A 102 7.94 22.51 4.83
C GLU A 102 6.48 22.51 5.30
N ASN A 103 5.55 23.04 4.50
CA ASN A 103 4.12 22.96 4.80
C ASN A 103 3.61 21.52 4.73
N GLY A 104 4.04 20.78 3.70
CA GLY A 104 3.69 19.37 3.54
C GLY A 104 4.28 18.50 4.64
N ALA A 105 5.53 18.75 5.06
CA ALA A 105 6.13 18.07 6.20
C ALA A 105 5.37 18.35 7.52
N ALA A 106 5.02 19.62 7.78
CA ALA A 106 4.25 20.00 8.95
C ALA A 106 2.84 19.40 8.98
N GLU A 107 2.16 19.33 7.83
CA GLU A 107 0.85 18.68 7.73
C GLU A 107 0.95 17.16 7.82
N LEU A 108 1.97 16.52 7.24
CA LEU A 108 2.20 15.10 7.45
C LEU A 108 2.35 14.78 8.94
N ALA A 109 3.22 15.51 9.64
CA ALA A 109 3.43 15.32 11.08
C ALA A 109 2.14 15.53 11.89
N PHE A 110 1.32 16.52 11.50
CA PHE A 110 0.01 16.76 12.10
C PHE A 110 -0.96 15.57 11.88
N HIS A 111 -1.10 15.06 10.65
CA HIS A 111 -2.02 13.95 10.37
C HIS A 111 -1.57 12.64 11.03
N VAL A 112 -0.26 12.41 11.15
CA VAL A 112 0.29 11.26 11.87
C VAL A 112 -0.05 11.35 13.37
N ARG A 113 0.23 12.50 14.00
CA ARG A 113 0.05 12.67 15.46
C ARG A 113 -1.41 12.79 15.89
N GLU A 114 -2.23 13.51 15.13
CA GLU A 114 -3.61 13.83 15.51
C GLU A 114 -4.65 12.85 14.93
N HIS A 115 -4.33 12.20 13.81
CA HIS A 115 -5.26 11.32 13.09
C HIS A 115 -4.74 9.89 12.89
N GLY A 116 -3.55 9.57 13.42
CA GLY A 116 -3.00 8.23 13.39
C GLY A 116 -2.63 7.73 11.99
N TYR A 117 -2.35 8.63 11.05
CA TYR A 117 -1.85 8.25 9.73
C TYR A 117 -0.54 7.47 9.88
N LYS A 118 -0.39 6.39 9.10
CA LYS A 118 0.78 5.51 9.14
C LYS A 118 1.59 5.50 7.84
N MET A 119 1.08 6.17 6.81
CA MET A 119 1.70 6.16 5.49
C MET A 119 1.74 7.55 4.85
N MET A 120 2.64 7.70 3.88
CA MET A 120 2.70 8.81 2.93
C MET A 120 2.80 8.30 1.50
N LYS A 121 2.13 8.96 0.55
CA LYS A 121 2.21 8.66 -0.89
C LYS A 121 2.90 9.78 -1.64
N LEU A 122 3.85 9.41 -2.50
CA LEU A 122 4.49 10.29 -3.48
C LEU A 122 3.95 10.01 -4.88
N HIS A 123 3.57 11.06 -5.62
CA HIS A 123 3.14 10.92 -7.01
C HIS A 123 3.75 12.00 -7.92
N ALA A 124 4.99 11.78 -8.36
CA ALA A 124 5.79 12.75 -9.10
C ALA A 124 5.17 13.23 -10.42
N ASN A 125 4.51 12.36 -11.19
CA ASN A 125 3.81 12.76 -12.42
C ASN A 125 2.67 13.76 -12.16
N MET A 126 1.72 13.42 -11.28
CA MET A 126 0.57 14.27 -10.97
C MET A 126 0.99 15.60 -10.31
N HIS A 127 2.09 15.61 -9.57
CA HIS A 127 2.62 16.82 -8.92
C HIS A 127 3.74 17.52 -9.71
N SER A 128 4.02 17.01 -10.91
CA SER A 128 4.92 17.60 -11.90
C SER A 128 6.32 17.94 -11.38
N TYR A 129 7.02 17.01 -10.73
CA TYR A 129 8.41 17.21 -10.30
C TYR A 129 9.26 16.00 -10.64
N ARG A 130 10.56 16.21 -10.90
CA ARG A 130 11.49 15.13 -11.20
C ARG A 130 12.24 14.72 -9.92
N PRO A 131 12.02 13.51 -9.37
CA PRO A 131 12.44 13.18 -8.00
C PRO A 131 13.96 13.10 -7.80
N ASP A 132 14.73 12.76 -8.83
CA ASP A 132 16.22 12.75 -8.82
C ASP A 132 16.84 14.16 -8.89
N ARG A 133 16.04 15.20 -9.20
CA ARG A 133 16.50 16.59 -9.28
C ARG A 133 15.89 17.50 -8.23
N ALA A 134 14.70 17.15 -7.74
CA ALA A 134 13.97 17.90 -6.73
C ALA A 134 14.14 17.31 -5.32
N LEU A 135 15.36 16.85 -4.98
CA LEU A 135 15.62 16.18 -3.69
C LEU A 135 15.24 17.06 -2.50
N ASP A 136 15.53 18.36 -2.56
CA ASP A 136 15.17 19.34 -1.51
C ASP A 136 13.67 19.48 -1.29
N TRP A 137 12.84 19.07 -2.26
CA TRP A 137 11.40 19.06 -2.11
C TRP A 137 10.90 17.79 -1.42
N LEU A 138 11.69 16.73 -1.36
CA LEU A 138 11.29 15.45 -0.75
C LEU A 138 11.84 15.33 0.68
N ARG A 139 13.06 15.82 0.91
CA ARG A 139 13.77 15.72 2.19
C ARG A 139 12.94 16.13 3.41
N PRO A 140 12.18 17.25 3.42
CA PRO A 140 11.43 17.65 4.62
C PRO A 140 10.42 16.61 5.08
N ALA A 141 9.60 16.10 4.16
CA ALA A 141 8.60 15.08 4.49
C ALA A 141 9.24 13.73 4.84
N LEU A 142 10.34 13.35 4.16
CA LEU A 142 11.03 12.10 4.46
C LEU A 142 11.74 12.10 5.81
N ARG A 143 12.23 13.26 6.29
CA ARG A 143 12.70 13.39 7.68
C ARG A 143 11.59 13.11 8.69
N VAL A 144 10.38 13.60 8.42
CA VAL A 144 9.21 13.29 9.25
C VAL A 144 8.88 11.81 9.19
N CYS A 145 8.97 11.19 8.00
CA CYS A 145 8.76 9.75 7.87
C CYS A 145 9.76 8.92 8.68
N ASP A 146 11.04 9.30 8.64
CA ASP A 146 12.12 8.64 9.36
C ASP A 146 11.94 8.80 10.89
N GLU A 147 11.62 10.02 11.35
CA GLU A 147 11.40 10.32 12.77
C GLU A 147 10.18 9.58 13.34
N LEU A 148 9.09 9.48 12.57
CA LEU A 148 7.79 8.98 13.05
C LEU A 148 7.48 7.55 12.59
N GLY A 149 8.39 6.88 11.88
CA GLY A 149 8.18 5.52 11.38
C GLY A 149 7.07 5.40 10.33
N VAL A 150 6.90 6.41 9.47
CA VAL A 150 5.87 6.43 8.42
C VAL A 150 6.39 5.71 7.17
N THR A 151 5.63 4.74 6.68
CA THR A 151 5.95 4.03 5.44
C THR A 151 5.58 4.86 4.21
N VAL A 152 6.43 4.86 3.18
CA VAL A 152 6.25 5.68 1.98
C VAL A 152 5.88 4.82 0.78
N LEU A 153 4.68 5.01 0.25
CA LEU A 153 4.28 4.46 -1.04
C LEU A 153 4.71 5.42 -2.16
N ILE A 154 5.43 4.92 -3.16
CA ILE A 154 5.88 5.70 -4.30
C ILE A 154 5.09 5.25 -5.52
N HIS A 155 4.41 6.17 -6.19
CA HIS A 155 3.84 5.90 -7.50
C HIS A 155 4.94 5.64 -8.53
N THR A 156 4.92 4.48 -9.19
CA THR A 156 5.86 4.16 -10.26
C THR A 156 5.16 3.52 -11.46
N GLY A 157 5.78 3.56 -12.64
CA GLY A 157 5.27 2.90 -13.85
C GLY A 157 4.84 3.82 -14.99
N ASP A 158 4.92 5.14 -14.80
CA ASP A 158 4.60 6.13 -15.83
C ASP A 158 5.76 7.12 -16.01
N GLY A 159 6.29 7.24 -17.23
CA GLY A 159 7.17 8.37 -17.57
C GLY A 159 6.39 9.70 -17.62
N PRO A 160 7.04 10.87 -17.48
CA PRO A 160 8.50 11.07 -17.40
C PRO A 160 9.07 11.14 -15.98
N TYR A 161 8.24 11.21 -14.92
CA TYR A 161 8.69 11.48 -13.54
C TYR A 161 8.47 10.33 -12.55
N SER A 162 7.82 9.25 -12.94
CA SER A 162 7.54 8.08 -12.08
C SER A 162 8.30 6.83 -12.55
N ILE A 163 9.52 6.98 -13.05
CA ILE A 163 10.44 5.86 -13.32
C ILE A 163 11.09 5.45 -11.98
N PRO A 164 11.08 4.17 -11.57
CA PRO A 164 11.53 3.75 -10.24
C PRO A 164 12.92 4.28 -9.86
N THR A 165 13.89 4.15 -10.77
CA THR A 165 15.29 4.56 -10.53
C THR A 165 15.47 6.05 -10.26
N GLN A 166 14.52 6.91 -10.64
CA GLN A 166 14.59 8.34 -10.31
C GLN A 166 14.39 8.62 -8.82
N PHE A 167 13.76 7.70 -8.06
CA PHE A 167 13.63 7.81 -6.61
C PHE A 167 14.81 7.18 -5.85
N TYR A 168 15.65 6.39 -6.52
CA TYR A 168 16.76 5.68 -5.87
C TYR A 168 17.73 6.61 -5.10
N PRO A 169 18.10 7.81 -5.58
CA PRO A 169 18.94 8.73 -4.81
C PRO A 169 18.34 9.14 -3.47
N ILE A 170 17.03 9.41 -3.42
CA ILE A 170 16.38 9.82 -2.16
C ILE A 170 16.15 8.62 -1.24
N ILE A 171 15.83 7.44 -1.78
CA ILE A 171 15.70 6.21 -1.00
C ILE A 171 17.00 5.90 -0.25
N ARG A 172 18.15 6.05 -0.92
CA ARG A 172 19.47 5.84 -0.30
C ARG A 172 19.84 6.86 0.77
N GLU A 173 19.27 8.05 0.73
CA GLU A 173 19.49 9.09 1.75
C GLU A 173 18.71 8.79 3.04
N PHE A 174 17.63 8.00 2.96
CA PHE A 174 16.72 7.68 4.07
C PHE A 174 16.60 6.17 4.33
N PRO A 175 17.68 5.47 4.75
CA PRO A 175 17.64 4.02 4.97
C PRO A 175 16.71 3.56 6.10
N GLY A 176 16.31 4.46 7.00
CA GLY A 176 15.35 4.17 8.08
C GLY A 176 13.87 4.20 7.65
N VAL A 177 13.58 4.73 6.45
CA VAL A 177 12.21 4.79 5.91
C VAL A 177 11.94 3.57 5.05
N ASN A 178 10.81 2.90 5.26
CA ASN A 178 10.34 1.85 4.35
C ASN A 178 9.69 2.46 3.12
N PHE A 179 10.13 2.04 1.93
CA PHE A 179 9.60 2.48 0.65
C PHE A 179 8.93 1.35 -0.09
N ILE A 180 7.65 1.53 -0.43
CA ILE A 180 6.89 0.62 -1.28
C ILE A 180 6.90 1.19 -2.70
N LEU A 181 7.41 0.44 -3.67
CA LEU A 181 7.32 0.76 -5.09
C LEU A 181 5.93 0.33 -5.58
N GLY A 182 5.01 1.29 -5.57
CA GLY A 182 3.66 1.13 -6.08
C GLY A 182 3.69 0.66 -7.53
N HIS A 183 2.81 -0.26 -7.86
CA HIS A 183 2.67 -0.85 -9.19
C HIS A 183 3.86 -1.68 -9.69
N PHE A 184 4.88 -1.87 -8.86
CA PHE A 184 6.13 -2.52 -9.24
C PHE A 184 6.75 -1.93 -10.53
N GLY A 185 6.64 -0.62 -10.73
CA GLY A 185 7.17 0.04 -11.93
C GLY A 185 6.38 -0.21 -13.22
N ILE A 186 5.12 -0.65 -13.16
CA ILE A 186 4.27 -0.86 -14.34
C ILE A 186 2.98 -0.03 -14.25
N GLN A 187 2.70 0.82 -15.23
CA GLN A 187 1.36 1.37 -15.42
C GLN A 187 1.15 1.79 -16.88
N THR A 188 0.38 2.84 -17.15
CA THR A 188 -0.06 3.25 -18.49
C THR A 188 1.09 3.72 -19.38
N GLY A 189 2.21 4.16 -18.81
CA GLY A 189 3.32 4.81 -19.52
C GLY A 189 4.60 3.98 -19.68
N GLY A 190 4.74 2.81 -19.04
CA GLY A 190 5.95 2.01 -19.16
C GLY A 190 5.97 0.70 -18.36
N VAL A 191 6.96 -0.15 -18.68
CA VAL A 191 7.20 -1.45 -18.03
C VAL A 191 8.62 -1.43 -17.46
N TYR A 192 8.77 -0.88 -16.24
CA TYR A 192 10.05 -0.72 -15.54
C TYR A 192 10.23 -1.75 -14.41
N CYS A 193 9.51 -2.87 -14.46
CA CYS A 193 9.50 -3.85 -13.38
C CYS A 193 10.86 -4.47 -13.04
N PHE A 194 11.79 -4.55 -13.99
CA PHE A 194 13.16 -4.99 -13.70
C PHE A 194 13.97 -3.95 -12.91
N GLU A 195 13.71 -2.65 -13.11
CA GLU A 195 14.33 -1.61 -12.29
C GLU A 195 13.81 -1.68 -10.85
N ALA A 196 12.49 -1.83 -10.70
CA ALA A 196 11.88 -2.01 -9.39
C ALA A 196 12.40 -3.28 -8.69
N PHE A 197 12.46 -4.40 -9.42
CA PHE A 197 13.04 -5.65 -8.92
C PHE A 197 14.48 -5.49 -8.44
N TRP A 198 15.34 -4.86 -9.25
CA TRP A 198 16.72 -4.59 -8.87
C TRP A 198 16.82 -3.74 -7.60
N MET A 199 16.02 -2.67 -7.50
CA MET A 199 15.99 -1.82 -6.30
C MET A 199 15.54 -2.59 -5.05
N ILE A 200 14.56 -3.48 -5.18
CA ILE A 200 14.06 -4.31 -4.08
C ILE A 200 15.13 -5.31 -3.60
N GLN A 201 15.90 -5.89 -4.52
CA GLN A 201 17.00 -6.79 -4.18
C GLN A 201 18.21 -6.06 -3.58
N ASP A 202 18.49 -4.85 -4.05
CA ASP A 202 19.63 -4.04 -3.61
C ASP A 202 19.41 -3.38 -2.24
N SER A 203 18.18 -2.95 -1.93
CA SER A 203 17.89 -2.12 -0.77
C SER A 203 16.99 -2.80 0.27
N VAL A 204 17.49 -2.90 1.50
CA VAL A 204 16.81 -3.58 2.62
C VAL A 204 15.50 -2.93 3.05
N ASN A 205 15.29 -1.65 2.74
CA ASN A 205 14.09 -0.88 3.07
C ASN A 205 13.14 -0.66 1.88
N VAL A 206 13.36 -1.35 0.75
CA VAL A 206 12.49 -1.26 -0.43
C VAL A 206 11.65 -2.52 -0.59
N ILE A 207 10.36 -2.35 -0.88
CA ILE A 207 9.32 -3.38 -1.00
C ILE A 207 8.55 -3.15 -2.31
N GLY A 208 8.07 -4.20 -2.97
CA GLY A 208 7.20 -4.10 -4.14
C GLY A 208 5.72 -4.19 -3.79
N GLU A 209 4.87 -3.44 -4.49
CA GLU A 209 3.41 -3.62 -4.47
C GLU A 209 2.97 -4.49 -5.66
N SER A 210 2.05 -5.43 -5.44
CA SER A 210 1.61 -6.37 -6.48
C SER A 210 0.66 -5.79 -7.54
N GLY A 211 -0.01 -4.67 -7.26
CA GLY A 211 -0.97 -4.05 -8.18
C GLY A 211 -0.30 -3.74 -9.52
N TRP A 212 -1.03 -3.83 -10.64
CA TRP A 212 -0.53 -3.63 -12.01
C TRP A 212 0.60 -4.55 -12.49
N LEU A 213 1.27 -5.29 -11.60
CA LEU A 213 2.36 -6.18 -11.97
C LEU A 213 1.81 -7.35 -12.81
N LEU A 214 2.46 -7.61 -13.94
CA LEU A 214 2.12 -8.71 -14.80
C LEU A 214 2.27 -10.04 -14.04
N GLN A 215 1.27 -10.91 -14.12
CA GLN A 215 1.29 -12.24 -13.50
C GLN A 215 2.62 -12.99 -13.74
N SER A 216 3.10 -13.01 -14.97
CA SER A 216 4.34 -13.70 -15.32
C SER A 216 5.55 -13.16 -14.56
N ARG A 217 5.58 -11.86 -14.27
CA ARG A 217 6.61 -11.21 -13.46
C ARG A 217 6.45 -11.48 -11.97
N ILE A 218 5.22 -11.60 -11.47
CA ILE A 218 4.96 -12.07 -10.09
C ILE A 218 5.62 -13.45 -9.91
N VAL A 219 5.37 -14.40 -10.81
CA VAL A 219 5.91 -15.77 -10.74
C VAL A 219 7.44 -15.78 -10.88
N GLU A 220 7.99 -14.97 -11.76
CA GLU A 220 9.44 -14.87 -11.97
C GLU A 220 10.14 -14.26 -10.77
N PHE A 221 9.67 -13.11 -10.28
CA PHE A 221 10.34 -12.38 -9.21
C PHE A 221 10.16 -13.03 -7.84
N ALA A 222 9.02 -13.68 -7.58
CA ALA A 222 8.78 -14.42 -6.34
C ALA A 222 9.73 -15.61 -6.13
N LYS A 223 10.43 -16.10 -7.18
CA LYS A 223 11.47 -17.12 -7.05
C LYS A 223 12.76 -16.60 -6.41
N GLU A 224 13.00 -15.30 -6.54
CA GLU A 224 14.27 -14.66 -6.17
C GLU A 224 14.12 -13.66 -5.01
N MET A 225 12.94 -13.08 -4.83
CA MET A 225 12.66 -12.13 -3.74
C MET A 225 12.40 -12.86 -2.42
N LYS A 226 12.89 -12.29 -1.32
CA LYS A 226 12.44 -12.66 0.02
C LYS A 226 10.91 -12.48 0.08
N LYS A 227 10.21 -13.43 0.71
CA LYS A 227 8.74 -13.37 0.82
C LYS A 227 8.23 -12.13 1.57
N SER A 228 9.06 -11.50 2.40
CA SER A 228 8.73 -10.23 3.08
C SER A 228 8.72 -9.00 2.16
N LYS A 229 9.18 -9.14 0.90
CA LYS A 229 9.45 -8.01 -0.02
C LYS A 229 8.32 -7.68 -1.00
N MET A 230 7.13 -8.22 -0.78
CA MET A 230 5.96 -7.92 -1.60
C MET A 230 4.73 -7.69 -0.72
N VAL A 231 3.94 -6.67 -1.05
CA VAL A 231 2.66 -6.34 -0.41
C VAL A 231 1.55 -6.27 -1.44
N PHE A 232 0.33 -6.54 -1.01
CA PHE A 232 -0.87 -6.40 -1.83
C PHE A 232 -1.32 -4.94 -1.93
N GLY A 233 -1.67 -4.54 -3.14
CA GLY A 233 -2.28 -3.25 -3.44
C GLY A 233 -3.07 -3.32 -4.73
N THR A 234 -4.19 -2.61 -4.80
CA THR A 234 -5.08 -2.65 -5.97
C THR A 234 -4.98 -1.42 -6.85
N ASP A 235 -4.65 -0.24 -6.29
CA ASP A 235 -4.89 1.04 -6.95
C ASP A 235 -6.39 1.21 -7.28
N SER A 236 -7.29 0.72 -6.41
CA SER A 236 -8.75 0.88 -6.56
C SER A 236 -9.14 2.37 -6.57
N PRO A 237 -10.16 2.78 -7.36
CA PRO A 237 -11.23 1.97 -7.95
C PRO A 237 -11.08 1.40 -9.38
N PRO A 238 -10.11 1.73 -10.25
CA PRO A 238 -10.02 1.09 -11.57
C PRO A 238 -9.85 -0.44 -11.49
N ASN A 239 -9.41 -0.92 -10.33
CA ASN A 239 -9.01 -2.28 -10.06
C ASN A 239 -9.86 -2.90 -8.94
N GLU A 240 -10.21 -4.18 -9.10
CA GLU A 240 -11.07 -4.94 -8.18
C GLU A 240 -10.21 -5.88 -7.31
N PRO A 241 -10.32 -5.85 -5.97
CA PRO A 241 -9.43 -6.60 -5.08
C PRO A 241 -9.40 -8.10 -5.31
N GLY A 242 -10.55 -8.74 -5.58
CA GLY A 242 -10.63 -10.16 -5.86
C GLY A 242 -9.75 -10.57 -7.02
N MET A 243 -9.93 -9.94 -8.19
CA MET A 243 -9.12 -10.19 -9.39
C MET A 243 -7.61 -10.06 -9.11
N TRP A 244 -7.17 -8.96 -8.48
CA TRP A 244 -5.75 -8.75 -8.19
C TRP A 244 -5.20 -9.72 -7.15
N ALA A 245 -6.01 -10.16 -6.17
CA ALA A 245 -5.60 -11.17 -5.21
C ALA A 245 -5.42 -12.55 -5.86
N ARG A 246 -6.17 -12.87 -6.93
CA ARG A 246 -6.00 -14.11 -7.70
C ARG A 246 -4.63 -14.17 -8.42
N GLU A 247 -4.06 -13.01 -8.77
CA GLU A 247 -2.72 -12.97 -9.39
C GLU A 247 -1.63 -13.44 -8.41
N LEU A 248 -1.79 -13.16 -7.12
CA LEU A 248 -0.92 -13.69 -6.07
C LEU A 248 -1.25 -15.15 -5.73
N GLU A 249 -2.54 -15.50 -5.69
CA GLU A 249 -3.02 -16.87 -5.40
C GLU A 249 -2.43 -17.90 -6.37
N VAL A 250 -2.20 -17.52 -7.63
CA VAL A 250 -1.54 -18.37 -8.64
C VAL A 250 -0.21 -18.94 -8.14
N LEU A 251 0.51 -18.26 -7.25
CA LEU A 251 1.76 -18.77 -6.66
C LEU A 251 1.57 -20.02 -5.78
N CYS A 252 0.37 -20.27 -5.27
CA CYS A 252 0.01 -21.50 -4.55
C CYS A 252 -0.17 -22.71 -5.47
N HIS A 253 -0.26 -22.52 -6.78
CA HIS A 253 -0.43 -23.62 -7.72
C HIS A 253 0.93 -24.27 -8.09
N GLU A 254 0.85 -25.39 -8.80
CA GLU A 254 2.02 -26.08 -9.34
C GLU A 254 2.72 -25.25 -10.44
N PRO A 255 4.06 -25.38 -10.59
CA PRO A 255 4.78 -24.85 -11.75
C PRO A 255 4.19 -25.32 -13.10
N PRO A 256 4.32 -24.54 -14.20
CA PRO A 256 5.20 -23.38 -14.34
C PRO A 256 4.56 -22.04 -13.95
N GLN A 257 3.25 -22.00 -13.71
CA GLN A 257 2.56 -20.75 -13.37
C GLN A 257 2.48 -20.48 -11.87
N GLY A 258 2.62 -21.49 -11.01
CA GLY A 258 2.78 -21.28 -9.58
C GLY A 258 4.14 -21.73 -9.06
N LEU A 259 4.30 -21.70 -7.73
CA LEU A 259 5.53 -22.05 -7.01
C LEU A 259 5.28 -23.02 -5.85
N ASN A 260 4.08 -23.60 -5.75
CA ASN A 260 3.63 -24.38 -4.59
C ASN A 260 3.82 -23.64 -3.27
N LEU A 261 3.61 -22.32 -3.25
CA LEU A 261 3.64 -21.54 -2.02
C LEU A 261 2.54 -22.01 -1.07
N SER A 262 2.84 -22.02 0.22
CA SER A 262 1.84 -22.28 1.23
C SER A 262 0.80 -21.15 1.28
N GLU A 263 -0.38 -21.45 1.81
CA GLU A 263 -1.37 -20.38 2.07
C GLU A 263 -0.85 -19.36 3.10
N ASP A 264 0.08 -19.74 3.98
CA ASP A 264 0.72 -18.82 4.93
C ASP A 264 1.62 -17.80 4.22
N ASP A 265 2.35 -18.24 3.19
CA ASP A 265 3.15 -17.35 2.33
C ASP A 265 2.24 -16.38 1.55
N LEU A 266 1.12 -16.89 1.02
CA LEU A 266 0.11 -16.05 0.36
C LEU A 266 -0.50 -15.03 1.34
N GLU A 267 -0.82 -15.43 2.57
CA GLU A 267 -1.30 -14.55 3.63
C GLU A 267 -0.27 -13.45 3.97
N GLY A 268 1.03 -13.80 3.88
CA GLY A 268 2.16 -12.88 3.84
C GLY A 268 1.95 -11.74 2.83
N TYR A 269 1.83 -12.09 1.55
CA TYR A 269 1.66 -11.11 0.47
C TYR A 269 0.34 -10.33 0.57
N LEU A 270 -0.75 -11.00 0.92
CA LEU A 270 -2.08 -10.40 0.96
C LEU A 270 -2.25 -9.37 2.09
N GLY A 271 -1.52 -9.50 3.20
CA GLY A 271 -1.67 -8.55 4.29
C GLY A 271 -0.62 -8.61 5.39
N ASN A 272 -0.09 -9.78 5.76
CA ASN A 272 0.80 -9.85 6.93
C ASN A 272 2.12 -9.09 6.72
N ASN A 273 2.66 -9.03 5.50
CA ASN A 273 3.83 -8.17 5.22
C ASN A 273 3.52 -6.69 5.44
N MET A 274 2.35 -6.25 4.99
CA MET A 274 1.92 -4.86 5.20
C MET A 274 1.60 -4.59 6.68
N ALA A 275 1.04 -5.57 7.39
CA ALA A 275 0.79 -5.49 8.83
C ALA A 275 2.08 -5.18 9.61
N LYS A 276 3.21 -5.80 9.23
CA LYS A 276 4.53 -5.50 9.80
C LYS A 276 4.87 -4.02 9.66
N LEU A 277 4.72 -3.47 8.45
CA LEU A 277 5.03 -2.07 8.13
C LEU A 277 4.11 -1.08 8.84
N LEU A 278 2.89 -1.49 9.17
CA LEU A 278 1.89 -0.69 9.86
C LEU A 278 1.88 -0.89 11.40
N GLY A 279 2.70 -1.78 11.94
CA GLY A 279 2.66 -2.17 13.35
C GLY A 279 1.34 -2.83 13.76
N LEU A 280 0.77 -3.66 12.88
CA LEU A 280 -0.43 -4.45 13.13
C LEU A 280 -0.06 -5.91 13.45
N HIS A 281 -0.85 -6.55 14.31
CA HIS A 281 -0.68 -7.97 14.62
C HIS A 281 -1.08 -8.84 13.43
N PRO A 282 -0.28 -9.85 13.05
CA PRO A 282 -0.59 -10.72 11.91
C PRO A 282 -1.77 -11.66 12.21
N THR A 283 -2.38 -12.26 11.19
CA THR A 283 -3.34 -13.36 11.37
C THR A 283 -3.00 -14.54 10.46
N PRO A 284 -3.28 -15.79 10.88
CA PRO A 284 -3.10 -16.94 10.01
C PRO A 284 -4.11 -16.92 8.84
N PRO A 285 -3.82 -17.63 7.74
CA PRO A 285 -4.84 -17.94 6.75
C PRO A 285 -5.95 -18.79 7.40
N PRO A 286 -7.23 -18.66 6.99
CA PRO A 286 -8.29 -19.54 7.48
C PRO A 286 -7.94 -21.00 7.16
N LYS A 287 -8.09 -21.91 8.12
CA LYS A 287 -7.74 -23.33 7.96
C LYS A 287 -8.53 -23.99 6.85
N ASP A 288 -9.82 -23.71 6.80
CA ASP A 288 -10.76 -24.28 5.83
C ASP A 288 -11.86 -23.29 5.45
N LYS A 289 -12.75 -23.72 4.55
CA LYS A 289 -13.88 -22.90 4.08
C LYS A 289 -14.86 -22.55 5.21
N ALA A 290 -15.09 -23.46 6.17
CA ALA A 290 -16.06 -23.23 7.23
C ALA A 290 -15.57 -22.13 8.19
N GLU A 291 -14.28 -22.13 8.53
CA GLU A 291 -13.66 -21.06 9.31
C GLU A 291 -13.69 -19.72 8.56
N ALA A 292 -13.40 -19.72 7.25
CA ALA A 292 -13.48 -18.52 6.43
C ALA A 292 -14.90 -17.92 6.38
N GLU A 293 -15.94 -18.77 6.27
CA GLU A 293 -17.34 -18.33 6.32
C GLU A 293 -17.72 -17.82 7.72
N ALA A 294 -17.24 -18.45 8.80
CA ALA A 294 -17.45 -17.98 10.17
C ALA A 294 -16.80 -16.61 10.40
N TYR A 295 -15.59 -16.41 9.88
CA TYR A 295 -14.89 -15.12 9.90
C TYR A 295 -15.72 -14.02 9.20
N LEU A 296 -16.28 -14.28 8.02
CA LEU A 296 -17.12 -13.31 7.31
C LEU A 296 -18.43 -12.99 8.04
N ARG A 297 -18.98 -13.93 8.81
CA ARG A 297 -20.14 -13.70 9.70
C ARG A 297 -19.79 -12.97 11.00
N GLY A 298 -18.50 -12.74 11.28
CA GLY A 298 -18.04 -12.11 12.51
C GLY A 298 -18.09 -13.03 13.73
N GLU A 299 -18.11 -14.36 13.53
CA GLU A 299 -18.11 -15.36 14.60
C GLU A 299 -16.70 -15.59 15.19
N VAL A 300 -15.67 -15.14 14.47
CA VAL A 300 -14.25 -15.14 14.86
C VAL A 300 -13.75 -13.70 14.84
N PRO A 301 -12.85 -13.27 15.75
CA PRO A 301 -12.28 -11.93 15.74
C PRO A 301 -11.75 -11.51 14.35
N GLN A 302 -12.31 -10.43 13.81
CA GLN A 302 -11.90 -9.88 12.53
C GLN A 302 -10.65 -9.00 12.70
N ALA A 303 -9.72 -9.12 11.75
CA ALA A 303 -8.57 -8.24 11.67
C ALA A 303 -9.01 -6.79 11.47
N SER A 304 -8.32 -5.87 12.16
CA SER A 304 -8.66 -4.45 12.13
C SER A 304 -7.42 -3.55 12.20
N ALA A 305 -7.56 -2.33 11.72
CA ALA A 305 -6.53 -1.29 11.78
C ALA A 305 -6.26 -0.80 13.23
N THR A 306 -7.14 -1.10 14.18
CA THR A 306 -6.98 -0.82 15.61
C THR A 306 -6.39 -1.98 16.41
N ASN A 307 -5.98 -3.07 15.74
CA ASN A 307 -5.44 -4.28 16.39
C ASN A 307 -6.40 -4.95 17.38
N SER A 308 -7.72 -4.82 17.20
CA SER A 308 -8.70 -5.48 18.08
C SER A 308 -8.62 -7.01 18.08
N HIS A 309 -7.95 -7.60 17.08
CA HIS A 309 -7.70 -9.04 16.95
C HIS A 309 -6.39 -9.53 17.58
N ALA A 310 -5.54 -8.62 18.08
CA ALA A 310 -4.17 -8.94 18.49
C ALA A 310 -4.08 -10.08 19.51
N ASP A 311 -4.87 -10.00 20.60
CA ASP A 311 -4.85 -11.00 21.67
C ASP A 311 -5.28 -12.38 21.19
N HIS A 312 -6.15 -12.46 20.18
CA HIS A 312 -6.64 -13.73 19.65
C HIS A 312 -5.57 -14.48 18.84
N TYR A 313 -4.63 -13.75 18.24
CA TYR A 313 -3.59 -14.29 17.36
C TYR A 313 -2.17 -14.05 17.93
N SER A 314 -2.03 -13.89 19.26
CA SER A 314 -0.76 -13.54 19.91
C SER A 314 0.39 -14.53 19.65
N ASP A 315 0.04 -15.80 19.46
CA ASP A 315 1.00 -16.90 19.32
C ASP A 315 1.35 -17.20 17.86
N TYR A 316 0.78 -16.44 16.91
CA TYR A 316 1.02 -16.64 15.49
C TYR A 316 2.17 -15.76 14.98
N THR A 317 3.08 -16.37 14.22
CA THR A 317 4.15 -15.67 13.49
C THR A 317 4.16 -16.14 12.03
N PRO A 318 4.00 -15.23 11.05
CA PRO A 318 4.04 -15.57 9.63
C PRO A 318 5.37 -16.22 9.20
N SER A 319 5.29 -17.16 8.25
CA SER A 319 6.45 -17.84 7.66
C SER A 319 7.52 -16.86 7.16
N ALA A 320 7.10 -15.81 6.44
CA ALA A 320 8.00 -14.81 5.86
C ALA A 320 8.81 -14.05 6.92
N TRP A 321 8.22 -13.81 8.11
CA TRP A 321 8.90 -13.12 9.20
C TRP A 321 9.90 -14.05 9.90
N ALA A 322 9.54 -15.32 10.07
CA ALA A 322 10.44 -16.34 10.62
C ALA A 322 11.64 -16.60 9.69
N GLU A 323 11.40 -16.65 8.38
CA GLU A 323 12.45 -16.78 7.35
C GLU A 323 13.42 -15.60 7.40
N GLU A 324 12.91 -14.37 7.47
CA GLU A 324 13.73 -13.16 7.57
C GLU A 324 14.57 -13.15 8.85
N ALA A 325 13.97 -13.46 10.01
CA ALA A 325 14.69 -13.53 11.28
C ALA A 325 15.82 -14.59 11.27
N ALA A 326 15.60 -15.71 10.59
CA ALA A 326 16.61 -16.75 10.44
C ALA A 326 17.79 -16.32 9.54
N LEU A 327 17.52 -15.54 8.48
CA LEU A 327 18.54 -14.98 7.61
C LEU A 327 19.36 -13.90 8.34
N ASP A 328 18.71 -13.01 9.09
CA ASP A 328 19.36 -11.98 9.90
C ASP A 328 20.27 -12.62 10.96
N ALA A 329 19.79 -13.66 11.65
CA ALA A 329 20.59 -14.43 12.61
C ALA A 329 21.79 -15.14 11.96
N ALA A 330 21.71 -15.47 10.67
CA ALA A 330 22.80 -16.05 9.90
C ALA A 330 23.77 -15.01 9.30
N GLY A 331 23.51 -13.71 9.51
CA GLY A 331 24.30 -12.61 8.96
C GLY A 331 24.21 -12.48 7.43
N LYS A 332 23.06 -12.82 6.85
CA LYS A 332 22.83 -12.91 5.39
C LYS A 332 21.90 -11.83 4.84
#